data_AF-W4GF88-F1
#
_entry.id   AF-W4GF88-F1
#
_cell.length_a   1.000
_cell.length_b   1.000
_cell.length_c   1.000
_cell.angle_alpha   90.00
_cell.angle_beta   90.00
_cell.angle_gamma   90.00
#
_symmetry.space_group_name_H-M   'P 1'
#
loop_
_entity.id
_entity.type
_entity.pdbx_description
1 polymer ?
#
loop_
_entity_poly.entity_id
_entity_poly.type
_entity_poly.pdbx_seq_one_letter_code
_entity_poly.pdbx_strand_id
1 'polypeptide(L)'
;MHPTLAHDLETLLDIASAAQAIALEFLRNVEAVPPARTPSKAPDAIAATDASVGIGAEGALDLFRTQWLPHLAGSAGPRTPASLVGDWLTSTVDQNPTSNWDSEAPSLERETVSSLANWFRLPSHTACPTLCRARSALEHLQRDVHAGPWPVMRSRRSELAGREAIDVDALDAALTEACHGTSCIVVASAGTVNTGDFDDLVDISRLKKKHLFWLHVDGTFGAGLDPRARMDETDSVCNRLP
;
A
#
# COMPACT_ATOMS: atom_id res chain seq x y z
N MET A 1 28.16 -24.81 -5.88
CA MET A 1 27.16 -23.95 -6.53
C MET A 1 26.68 -24.69 -7.78
N HIS A 2 25.38 -24.65 -8.10
CA HIS A 2 24.87 -25.26 -9.34
C HIS A 2 25.54 -24.58 -10.56
N PRO A 3 25.97 -25.31 -11.61
CA PRO A 3 26.72 -24.73 -12.71
C PRO A 3 26.02 -23.53 -13.38
N THR A 4 24.72 -23.63 -13.60
CA THR A 4 23.90 -22.52 -14.15
C THR A 4 23.94 -21.28 -13.26
N LEU A 5 23.85 -21.43 -11.94
CA LEU A 5 23.88 -20.29 -11.02
C LEU A 5 25.28 -19.67 -10.94
N ALA A 6 26.33 -20.47 -11.07
CA ALA A 6 27.70 -19.96 -11.14
C ALA A 6 27.90 -19.13 -12.42
N HIS A 7 27.38 -19.62 -13.55
CA HIS A 7 27.41 -18.87 -14.81
C HIS A 7 26.59 -17.57 -14.74
N ASP A 8 25.38 -17.61 -14.17
CA ASP A 8 24.55 -16.41 -13.96
C ASP A 8 25.28 -15.38 -13.08
N LEU A 9 26.03 -15.82 -12.07
CA LEU A 9 26.83 -14.94 -11.23
C LEU A 9 28.01 -14.31 -11.99
N GLU A 10 28.71 -15.09 -12.81
CA GLU A 10 29.81 -14.61 -13.66
C GLU A 10 29.35 -13.60 -14.71
N THR A 11 28.11 -13.74 -15.20
CA THR A 11 27.51 -12.90 -16.27
C THR A 11 26.48 -11.90 -15.75
N LEU A 12 26.43 -11.68 -14.43
CA LEU A 12 25.38 -10.89 -13.77
C LEU A 12 25.21 -9.48 -14.35
N LEU A 13 26.31 -8.83 -14.75
CA LEU A 13 26.26 -7.48 -15.34
C LEU A 13 25.53 -7.47 -16.68
N ASP A 14 25.74 -8.48 -17.52
CA ASP A 14 25.09 -8.61 -18.82
C ASP A 14 23.60 -8.91 -18.65
N ILE A 15 23.27 -9.83 -17.74
CA ILE A 15 21.89 -10.17 -17.35
C ILE A 15 21.15 -8.94 -16.82
N ALA A 16 21.76 -8.19 -15.90
CA ALA A 16 21.15 -6.99 -15.32
C ALA A 16 20.95 -5.89 -16.37
N SER A 17 21.91 -5.72 -17.28
CA SER A 17 21.82 -4.76 -18.39
C SER A 17 20.70 -5.13 -19.37
N ALA A 18 20.54 -6.42 -19.68
CA ALA A 18 19.45 -6.91 -20.52
C ALA A 18 18.07 -6.68 -19.89
N ALA A 19 17.93 -6.97 -18.59
CA ALA A 19 16.71 -6.71 -17.83
C ALA A 19 16.37 -5.21 -17.80
N GLN A 20 17.37 -4.35 -17.57
CA GLN A 20 17.20 -2.91 -17.59
C GLN A 20 16.74 -2.41 -18.98
N ALA A 21 17.36 -2.90 -20.06
CA ALA A 21 16.99 -2.53 -21.42
C ALA A 21 15.53 -2.86 -21.73
N ILE A 22 15.06 -4.06 -21.35
CA ILE A 22 13.66 -4.48 -21.50
C ILE A 22 12.73 -3.55 -20.71
N ALA A 23 13.07 -3.23 -19.46
CA ALA A 23 12.24 -2.36 -18.63
C ALA A 23 12.13 -0.93 -19.19
N LEU A 24 13.26 -0.36 -19.65
CA LEU A 24 13.28 0.98 -20.24
C LEU A 24 12.55 1.03 -21.58
N GLU A 25 12.66 0.00 -22.42
CA GLU A 25 11.90 -0.12 -23.66
C GLU A 25 10.38 -0.16 -23.38
N PHE A 26 9.95 -0.94 -22.39
CA PHE A 26 8.55 -0.99 -21.98
C PHE A 26 8.06 0.38 -21.47
N LEU A 27 8.81 1.04 -20.59
CA LEU A 27 8.44 2.34 -20.03
C LEU A 27 8.33 3.42 -21.10
N ARG A 28 9.24 3.45 -22.08
CA ARG A 28 9.18 4.41 -23.21
C ARG A 28 7.93 4.25 -24.06
N ASN A 29 7.35 3.05 -24.11
CA ASN A 29 6.21 2.72 -24.96
C ASN A 29 4.92 2.48 -24.16
N VAL A 30 4.90 2.75 -22.85
CA VAL A 30 3.80 2.36 -21.96
C VAL A 30 2.46 2.98 -22.36
N GLU A 31 2.46 4.21 -22.88
CA GLU A 31 1.25 4.91 -23.35
C GLU A 31 0.59 4.20 -24.53
N ALA A 32 1.36 3.45 -25.33
CA ALA A 32 0.83 2.64 -26.43
C ALA A 32 0.34 1.25 -25.96
N VAL A 33 0.60 0.86 -24.71
CA VAL A 33 0.16 -0.43 -24.15
C VAL A 33 -1.26 -0.26 -23.59
N PRO A 34 -2.23 -1.10 -23.99
CA PRO A 34 -3.59 -1.06 -23.45
C PRO A 34 -3.61 -1.13 -21.91
N PRO A 35 -4.42 -0.29 -21.24
CA PRO A 35 -4.48 -0.27 -19.77
C PRO A 35 -5.09 -1.55 -19.20
N ALA A 36 -5.82 -2.32 -19.99
CA ALA A 36 -6.30 -3.64 -19.63
C ALA A 36 -6.20 -4.57 -20.84
N ARG A 37 -5.94 -5.85 -20.57
CA ARG A 37 -5.92 -6.91 -21.58
C ARG A 37 -6.71 -8.10 -21.05
N THR A 38 -7.51 -8.71 -21.92
CA THR A 38 -8.13 -10.00 -21.63
C THR A 38 -7.05 -11.09 -21.69
N PRO A 39 -6.96 -12.00 -20.69
CA PRO A 39 -6.03 -13.12 -20.73
C PRO A 39 -6.21 -13.93 -22.02
N SER A 40 -5.14 -14.08 -22.80
CA SER A 40 -5.18 -14.82 -24.06
C SER A 40 -4.73 -16.28 -23.91
N LYS A 41 -4.08 -16.65 -22.80
CA LYS A 41 -3.68 -18.03 -22.49
C LYS A 41 -4.78 -18.72 -21.69
N ALA A 42 -5.12 -19.96 -22.06
CA ALA A 42 -5.95 -20.82 -21.22
C ALA A 42 -5.24 -21.10 -19.88
N PRO A 43 -5.96 -21.24 -18.75
CA PRO A 43 -5.36 -21.46 -17.43
C PRO A 43 -4.35 -22.63 -17.38
N ASP A 44 -4.58 -23.65 -18.20
CA ASP A 44 -3.79 -24.88 -18.24
C ASP A 44 -2.68 -24.88 -19.32
N ALA A 45 -2.53 -23.77 -20.06
CA ALA A 45 -1.55 -23.63 -21.15
C ALA A 45 -0.18 -23.10 -20.68
N ILE A 46 0.15 -23.24 -19.39
CA ILE A 46 1.55 -23.12 -18.96
C ILE A 46 2.20 -24.41 -19.43
N ALA A 47 2.89 -24.35 -20.58
CA ALA A 47 3.72 -25.45 -21.04
C ALA A 47 4.66 -25.80 -19.88
N ALA A 48 4.47 -26.99 -19.31
CA ALA A 48 5.38 -27.55 -18.33
C ALA A 48 6.72 -27.75 -19.02
N THR A 49 7.57 -26.72 -18.98
CA THR A 49 9.01 -26.92 -19.09
C THR A 49 9.37 -27.96 -18.06
N ASP A 50 10.14 -28.97 -18.45
CA ASP A 50 10.66 -29.95 -17.51
C ASP A 50 11.38 -29.21 -16.37
N ALA A 51 10.71 -29.12 -15.22
CA ALA A 51 11.16 -28.34 -14.07
C ALA A 51 12.43 -28.93 -13.44
N SER A 52 12.91 -30.07 -13.93
CA SER A 52 14.17 -30.68 -13.50
C SER A 52 15.42 -29.99 -14.08
N VAL A 53 15.29 -29.16 -15.13
CA VAL A 53 16.40 -28.42 -15.74
C VAL A 53 16.15 -26.92 -15.68
N GLY A 54 17.00 -26.20 -14.94
CA GLY A 54 16.97 -24.73 -14.87
C GLY A 54 17.49 -24.10 -16.16
N ILE A 55 16.74 -23.14 -16.71
CA ILE A 55 17.08 -22.42 -17.96
C ILE A 55 18.03 -21.22 -17.76
N GLY A 56 18.45 -20.95 -16.51
CA GLY A 56 19.29 -19.79 -16.15
C GLY A 56 18.56 -18.46 -16.25
N ALA A 57 19.23 -17.39 -15.84
CA ALA A 57 18.64 -16.05 -15.81
C ALA A 57 18.39 -15.49 -17.22
N GLU A 58 19.32 -15.70 -18.16
CA GLU A 58 19.16 -15.28 -19.56
C GLU A 58 17.97 -15.96 -20.23
N GLY A 59 17.85 -17.29 -20.08
CA GLY A 59 16.73 -18.05 -20.63
C GLY A 59 15.39 -17.63 -20.01
N ALA A 60 15.38 -17.30 -18.71
CA ALA A 60 14.21 -16.76 -18.03
C ALA A 60 13.82 -15.37 -18.55
N LEU A 61 14.78 -14.49 -18.79
CA LEU A 61 14.55 -13.17 -19.38
C LEU A 61 14.00 -13.25 -20.80
N ASP A 62 14.54 -14.15 -21.63
CA ASP A 62 14.05 -14.36 -23.00
C ASP A 62 12.61 -14.91 -22.99
N LEU A 63 12.33 -15.91 -22.14
CA LEU A 63 10.99 -16.44 -21.97
C LEU A 63 10.00 -15.37 -21.49
N PHE A 64 10.40 -14.54 -20.53
CA PHE A 64 9.59 -13.42 -20.06
C PHE A 64 9.30 -12.43 -21.19
N ARG A 65 10.34 -11.98 -21.90
CA ARG A 65 10.24 -10.99 -22.98
C ARG A 65 9.35 -11.48 -24.11
N THR A 66 9.44 -12.74 -24.48
CA THR A 66 8.74 -13.30 -25.64
C THR A 66 7.32 -13.78 -25.30
N GLN A 67 7.15 -14.44 -24.16
CA GLN A 67 5.89 -15.13 -23.84
C GLN A 67 4.97 -14.39 -22.88
N TRP A 68 5.49 -13.40 -22.14
CA TRP A 68 4.74 -12.72 -21.08
C TRP A 68 4.60 -11.24 -21.33
N LEU A 69 5.70 -10.52 -21.57
CA LEU A 69 5.72 -9.07 -21.73
C LEU A 69 4.70 -8.52 -22.73
N PRO A 70 4.48 -9.11 -23.93
CA PRO A 70 3.49 -8.62 -24.90
C PRO A 70 2.05 -8.67 -24.40
N HIS A 71 1.79 -9.50 -23.39
CA HIS A 71 0.46 -9.73 -22.82
C HIS A 71 0.23 -8.96 -21.51
N LEU A 72 1.22 -8.21 -21.02
CA LEU A 72 1.05 -7.36 -19.85
C LEU A 72 0.31 -6.07 -20.20
N ALA A 73 -0.49 -5.60 -19.25
CA ALA A 73 -1.25 -4.37 -19.38
C ALA A 73 -0.39 -3.15 -19.02
N GLY A 74 -0.72 -2.00 -19.63
CA GLY A 74 -0.11 -0.70 -19.38
C GLY A 74 -0.67 0.02 -18.15
N SER A 75 -1.52 -0.62 -17.33
CA SER A 75 -1.97 -0.09 -16.05
C SER A 75 -0.84 -0.14 -15.01
N ALA A 76 0.24 0.60 -15.26
CA ALA A 76 1.16 0.92 -14.20
C ALA A 76 0.43 1.88 -13.26
N GLY A 77 0.31 1.51 -11.98
CA GLY A 77 0.05 2.50 -10.93
C GLY A 77 1.14 3.59 -10.93
N PRO A 78 1.06 4.58 -10.04
CA PRO A 78 2.11 5.59 -9.97
C PRO A 78 3.46 4.89 -9.72
N ARG A 79 4.40 5.09 -10.65
CA ARG A 79 5.79 4.63 -10.56
C ARG A 79 6.65 5.84 -10.83
N THR A 80 7.43 6.25 -9.84
CA THR A 80 8.42 7.30 -10.05
C THR A 80 9.75 6.65 -10.45
N PRO A 81 10.64 7.37 -11.15
CA PRO A 81 12.00 6.88 -11.36
C PRO A 81 12.71 6.52 -10.05
N ALA A 82 12.42 7.26 -8.97
CA ALA A 82 12.97 6.99 -7.64
C ALA A 82 12.44 5.66 -7.06
N SER A 83 11.15 5.35 -7.19
CA SER A 83 10.58 4.10 -6.67
C SER A 83 11.16 2.88 -7.41
N LEU A 84 11.34 2.97 -8.73
CA LEU A 84 11.93 1.89 -9.52
C LEU A 84 13.39 1.59 -9.12
N VAL A 85 14.19 2.63 -8.91
CA VAL A 85 15.57 2.48 -8.43
C VAL A 85 15.59 1.96 -6.99
N GLY A 86 14.66 2.42 -6.15
CA GLY A 86 14.48 1.94 -4.78
C GLY A 86 14.24 0.42 -4.74
N ASP A 87 13.28 -0.08 -5.51
CA ASP A 87 12.96 -1.53 -5.57
C ASP A 87 14.18 -2.37 -6.00
N TRP A 88 14.96 -1.88 -6.96
CA TRP A 88 16.19 -2.55 -7.41
C TRP A 88 17.25 -2.60 -6.30
N LEU A 89 17.48 -1.49 -5.60
CA LEU A 89 18.41 -1.43 -4.47
C LEU A 89 17.95 -2.31 -3.31
N THR A 90 16.66 -2.26 -2.92
CA THR A 90 16.10 -3.11 -1.87
C THR A 90 16.31 -4.59 -2.17
N SER A 91 16.04 -5.02 -3.41
CA SER A 91 16.26 -6.40 -3.85
C SER A 91 17.75 -6.79 -3.89
N THR A 92 18.63 -5.83 -4.13
CA THR A 92 20.09 -6.06 -4.19
C THR A 92 20.70 -6.21 -2.80
N VAL A 93 20.28 -5.39 -1.83
CA VAL A 93 20.80 -5.44 -0.46
C VAL A 93 20.15 -6.58 0.35
N ASP A 94 18.93 -6.98 -0.01
CA ASP A 94 18.21 -8.17 0.49
C ASP A 94 18.27 -8.33 2.02
N GLN A 95 18.01 -7.23 2.73
CA GLN A 95 18.02 -7.23 4.20
C GLN A 95 16.68 -7.70 4.75
N ASN A 96 16.74 -8.37 5.90
CA ASN A 96 15.57 -8.72 6.67
C ASN A 96 15.38 -7.71 7.83
N PRO A 97 14.50 -6.70 7.70
CA PRO A 97 14.34 -5.67 8.73
C PRO A 97 13.52 -6.13 9.95
N THR A 98 13.30 -7.43 10.13
CA THR A 98 12.45 -7.94 11.23
C THR A 98 13.13 -7.79 12.61
N SER A 99 14.46 -7.66 12.67
CA SER A 99 15.20 -7.54 13.92
C SER A 99 16.17 -6.36 13.89
N ASN A 100 16.41 -5.72 15.04
CA ASN A 100 17.36 -4.60 15.18
C ASN A 100 18.80 -5.05 15.47
N TRP A 101 19.14 -6.33 15.24
CA TRP A 101 20.42 -6.89 15.70
C TRP A 101 21.48 -6.99 14.61
N ASP A 102 21.05 -7.08 13.35
CA ASP A 102 21.86 -7.49 12.21
C ASP A 102 22.04 -6.41 11.14
N SER A 103 21.20 -5.36 11.14
CA SER A 103 21.33 -4.24 10.22
C SER A 103 20.66 -2.96 10.74
N GLU A 104 21.01 -1.83 10.12
CA GLU A 104 20.32 -0.55 10.31
C GLU A 104 19.08 -0.39 9.40
N ALA A 105 18.69 -1.44 8.67
CA ALA A 105 17.48 -1.40 7.83
C ALA A 105 16.22 -0.98 8.60
N PRO A 106 15.98 -1.45 9.84
CA PRO A 106 14.84 -0.97 10.63
C PRO A 106 14.97 0.50 11.05
N SER A 107 16.19 1.01 11.22
CA SER A 107 16.43 2.42 11.57
C SER A 107 16.09 3.34 10.40
N LEU A 108 16.48 2.97 9.18
CA LEU A 108 16.10 3.68 7.95
C LEU A 108 14.58 3.72 7.74
N GLU A 109 13.90 2.61 8.01
CA GLU A 109 12.44 2.56 7.95
C GLU A 109 11.80 3.51 8.96
N ARG A 110 12.25 3.48 10.23
CA ARG A 110 11.75 4.38 11.28
C ARG A 110 11.97 5.86 10.94
N GLU A 111 13.13 6.20 10.38
CA GLU A 111 13.43 7.57 9.93
C GLU A 111 12.51 8.02 8.79
N THR A 112 12.25 7.12 7.83
CA THR A 112 11.34 7.38 6.70
C THR A 112 9.92 7.60 7.20
N VAL A 113 9.41 6.73 8.09
CA VAL A 113 8.09 6.85 8.70
C VAL A 113 7.97 8.14 9.52
N SER A 114 8.99 8.49 10.30
CA SER A 114 9.01 9.73 11.07
C SER A 114 8.95 10.97 10.17
N SER A 115 9.72 10.97 9.07
CA SER A 115 9.70 12.05 8.09
C SER A 115 8.31 12.21 7.44
N LEU A 116 7.66 11.11 7.10
CA LEU A 116 6.29 11.11 6.58
C LEU A 116 5.27 11.60 7.61
N ALA A 117 5.35 11.12 8.84
CA ALA A 117 4.47 11.56 9.92
C ALA A 117 4.61 13.06 10.20
N ASN A 118 5.84 13.59 10.14
CA ASN A 118 6.09 15.03 10.22
C ASN A 118 5.47 15.79 9.05
N TRP A 119 5.54 15.24 7.83
CA TRP A 119 4.90 15.84 6.65
C TRP A 119 3.38 15.91 6.81
N PHE A 120 2.76 14.88 7.39
CA PHE A 120 1.33 14.84 7.73
C PHE A 120 0.96 15.56 9.03
N ARG A 121 1.94 16.12 9.77
CA ARG A 121 1.75 16.81 11.05
C ARG A 121 1.07 15.95 12.13
N LEU A 122 1.44 14.67 12.22
CA LEU A 122 0.88 13.76 13.22
C LEU A 122 1.56 13.96 14.59
N PRO A 123 0.81 14.16 15.69
CA PRO A 123 1.33 14.67 16.97
C PRO A 123 2.19 13.67 17.79
N SER A 124 1.97 12.36 17.66
CA SER A 124 2.82 11.31 18.26
C SER A 124 2.51 9.99 17.59
N HIS A 125 3.50 9.36 16.94
CA HIS A 125 3.29 8.11 16.21
C HIS A 125 4.13 6.99 16.82
N THR A 126 3.48 5.89 17.18
CA THR A 126 4.13 4.58 17.20
C THR A 126 4.17 4.11 15.75
N ALA A 127 5.35 4.18 15.13
CA ALA A 127 5.56 3.59 13.81
C ALA A 127 5.15 2.11 13.88
N CYS A 128 4.12 1.72 13.10
CA CYS A 128 3.92 0.32 12.77
C CYS A 128 4.85 0.04 11.59
N PRO A 129 5.93 -0.75 11.76
CA PRO A 129 6.97 -1.00 10.74
C PRO A 129 6.49 -1.96 9.64
N THR A 130 5.19 -1.96 9.37
CA THR A 130 4.64 -2.58 8.19
C THR A 130 3.76 -1.53 7.55
N LEU A 131 4.15 -1.08 6.36
CA LEU A 131 3.30 -0.37 5.41
C LEU A 131 2.05 -1.24 5.16
N CYS A 132 1.10 -1.17 6.08
CA CYS A 132 0.00 -2.10 6.17
C CYS A 132 -1.08 -1.68 5.19
N ARG A 133 -1.58 -2.65 4.43
CA ARG A 133 -2.90 -2.55 3.78
C ARG A 133 -3.92 -2.14 4.85
N ALA A 134 -4.90 -1.28 4.52
CA ALA A 134 -5.92 -0.79 5.46
C ALA A 134 -6.59 -1.89 6.32
N ARG A 135 -6.66 -3.14 5.80
CA ARG A 135 -7.15 -4.31 6.56
C ARG A 135 -6.29 -4.66 7.78
N SER A 136 -4.96 -4.62 7.67
CA SER A 136 -4.04 -5.02 8.74
C SER A 136 -3.94 -3.98 9.86
N ALA A 137 -4.23 -2.71 9.58
CA ALA A 137 -4.32 -1.65 10.59
C ALA A 137 -5.52 -1.87 11.53
N LEU A 138 -6.67 -2.26 10.98
CA LEU A 138 -7.86 -2.62 11.77
C LEU A 138 -7.63 -3.86 12.64
N GLU A 139 -6.90 -4.85 12.14
CA GLU A 139 -6.54 -6.06 12.89
C GLU A 139 -5.59 -5.77 14.06
N HIS A 140 -4.65 -4.82 13.92
CA HIS A 140 -3.79 -4.37 15.02
C HIS A 140 -4.55 -3.52 16.04
N LEU A 141 -5.43 -2.62 15.60
CA LEU A 141 -6.29 -1.83 16.51
C LEU A 141 -7.20 -2.73 17.36
N GLN A 142 -7.68 -3.84 16.80
CA GLN A 142 -8.46 -4.83 17.55
C GLN A 142 -7.61 -5.65 18.56
N ARG A 143 -6.28 -5.67 18.41
CA ARG A 143 -5.35 -6.44 19.27
C ARG A 143 -4.69 -5.59 20.34
N ASP A 144 -4.26 -4.37 20.04
CA ASP A 144 -3.53 -3.49 20.97
C ASP A 144 -4.46 -2.88 22.03
N VAL A 145 -5.73 -2.67 21.69
CA VAL A 145 -6.75 -2.22 22.63
C VAL A 145 -7.18 -3.43 23.48
N HIS A 146 -6.68 -3.51 24.72
CA HIS A 146 -6.89 -4.59 25.71
C HIS A 146 -8.36 -4.81 26.16
N ALA A 147 -9.36 -4.55 25.31
CA ALA A 147 -10.77 -4.47 25.68
C ALA A 147 -11.71 -5.20 24.70
N GLY A 148 -11.43 -6.45 24.34
CA GLY A 148 -12.40 -7.30 23.62
C GLY A 148 -12.81 -6.79 22.22
N PRO A 149 -13.80 -7.41 21.56
CA PRO A 149 -14.23 -7.01 20.22
C PRO A 149 -15.04 -5.71 20.27
N TRP A 150 -14.44 -4.60 19.84
CA TRP A 150 -15.15 -3.32 19.73
C TRP A 150 -16.05 -3.34 18.50
N PRO A 151 -17.29 -2.81 18.57
CA PRO A 151 -18.10 -2.61 17.38
C PRO A 151 -17.37 -1.67 16.41
N VAL A 152 -17.06 -2.17 15.21
CA VAL A 152 -16.47 -1.38 14.13
C VAL A 152 -17.60 -0.73 13.35
N MET A 153 -17.66 0.59 13.35
CA MET A 153 -18.64 1.32 12.56
C MET A 153 -18.03 1.64 11.19
N ARG A 154 -18.65 1.13 10.12
CA ARG A 154 -18.28 1.45 8.73
C ARG A 154 -19.34 2.37 8.12
N SER A 155 -18.88 3.33 7.33
CA SER A 155 -19.59 4.51 6.78
C SER A 155 -20.96 4.28 6.13
N ARG A 156 -21.35 3.05 5.75
CA ARG A 156 -22.53 2.81 4.90
C ARG A 156 -23.89 3.17 5.52
N ARG A 157 -23.96 3.58 6.80
CA ARG A 157 -25.22 4.02 7.43
C ARG A 157 -25.38 5.55 7.51
N SER A 158 -24.36 6.30 7.11
CA SER A 158 -24.27 7.74 7.39
C SER A 158 -23.57 8.45 6.23
N GLU A 159 -24.07 8.31 4.99
CA GLU A 159 -23.51 9.02 3.83
C GLU A 159 -24.36 10.26 3.49
N LEU A 160 -23.69 11.36 3.16
CA LEU A 160 -24.35 12.57 2.67
C LEU A 160 -25.02 12.30 1.31
N ALA A 161 -26.23 12.81 1.12
CA ALA A 161 -26.94 12.68 -0.15
C ALA A 161 -26.09 13.27 -1.31
N GLY A 162 -25.69 12.41 -2.25
CA GLY A 162 -24.93 12.80 -3.44
C GLY A 162 -23.41 12.91 -3.22
N ARG A 163 -22.88 12.50 -2.07
CA ARG A 163 -21.44 12.44 -1.78
C ARG A 163 -21.06 11.09 -1.18
N GLU A 164 -19.89 10.58 -1.53
CA GLU A 164 -19.31 9.40 -0.86
C GLU A 164 -18.56 9.87 0.39
N ALA A 165 -19.25 10.59 1.27
CA ALA A 165 -18.67 11.19 2.47
C ALA A 165 -19.62 11.02 3.66
N ILE A 166 -19.05 10.87 4.85
CA ILE A 166 -19.77 10.67 6.10
C ILE A 166 -20.62 11.91 6.44
N ASP A 167 -21.91 11.68 6.67
CA ASP A 167 -22.82 12.60 7.34
C ASP A 167 -22.52 12.58 8.85
N VAL A 168 -22.00 13.71 9.34
CA VAL A 168 -21.56 13.89 10.73
C VAL A 168 -22.72 13.80 11.72
N ASP A 169 -23.90 14.29 11.36
CA ASP A 169 -25.08 14.25 12.24
C ASP A 169 -25.60 12.82 12.36
N ALA A 170 -25.62 12.09 11.25
CA ALA A 170 -25.95 10.67 11.25
C ALA A 170 -24.93 9.85 12.04
N LEU A 171 -23.63 10.21 11.96
CA LEU A 171 -22.58 9.58 12.76
C LEU A 171 -22.76 9.84 14.26
N ASP A 172 -23.09 11.07 14.69
CA ASP A 172 -23.35 11.44 16.09
C ASP A 172 -24.50 10.58 16.69
N ALA A 173 -25.59 10.46 15.95
CA ALA A 173 -26.72 9.60 16.34
C ALA A 173 -26.31 8.12 16.43
N ALA A 174 -25.55 7.63 15.46
CA ALA A 174 -25.12 6.25 15.40
C ALA A 174 -24.14 5.91 16.55
N LEU A 175 -23.21 6.81 16.88
CA LEU A 175 -22.32 6.66 18.04
C LEU A 175 -23.10 6.63 19.36
N THR A 176 -24.14 7.47 19.49
CA THR A 176 -25.01 7.48 20.67
C THR A 176 -25.71 6.14 20.87
N GLU A 177 -26.20 5.53 19.79
CA GLU A 177 -26.89 4.23 19.81
C GLU A 177 -25.92 3.06 19.99
N ALA A 178 -24.82 3.03 19.24
CA ALA A 178 -23.97 1.84 19.17
C ALA A 178 -22.92 1.77 20.28
N CYS A 179 -22.46 2.92 20.77
CA CYS A 179 -21.33 2.95 21.70
C CYS A 179 -21.77 2.90 23.16
N HIS A 180 -23.00 3.25 23.56
CA HIS A 180 -23.56 3.05 24.92
C HIS A 180 -22.57 3.21 26.12
N GLY A 181 -21.61 4.13 26.05
CA GLY A 181 -20.56 4.32 27.07
C GLY A 181 -19.35 3.37 27.00
N THR A 182 -19.32 2.41 26.07
CA THR A 182 -18.11 1.75 25.58
C THR A 182 -17.49 2.56 24.45
N SER A 183 -16.28 2.21 24.07
CA SER A 183 -15.58 2.92 23.01
C SER A 183 -15.63 2.17 21.68
N CYS A 184 -15.60 2.94 20.59
CA CYS A 184 -15.84 2.49 19.22
C CYS A 184 -14.66 2.82 18.30
N ILE A 185 -14.63 2.20 17.11
CA ILE A 185 -13.70 2.58 16.04
C ILE A 185 -14.50 3.21 14.91
N VAL A 186 -14.13 4.44 14.54
CA VAL A 186 -14.63 5.17 13.37
C VAL A 186 -13.54 5.15 12.31
N VAL A 187 -13.90 4.72 11.11
CA VAL A 187 -13.02 4.75 9.93
C VAL A 187 -13.54 5.81 8.97
N ALA A 188 -12.82 6.92 8.88
CA ALA A 188 -13.06 7.98 7.91
C ALA A 188 -12.14 7.82 6.70
N SER A 189 -12.48 8.41 5.56
CA SER A 189 -11.70 8.38 4.33
C SER A 189 -11.21 9.76 3.93
N ALA A 190 -9.93 9.84 3.58
CA ALA A 190 -9.31 10.98 2.93
C ALA A 190 -9.00 10.59 1.48
N GLY A 191 -10.01 10.64 0.61
CA GLY A 191 -9.95 10.20 -0.77
C GLY A 191 -10.53 8.80 -0.97
N THR A 192 -11.85 8.72 -1.12
CA THR A 192 -12.55 7.46 -1.40
C THR A 192 -12.14 6.85 -2.74
N VAL A 193 -12.29 5.54 -2.87
CA VAL A 193 -11.81 4.80 -4.06
C VAL A 193 -12.58 5.18 -5.32
N ASN A 194 -13.89 5.41 -5.22
CA ASN A 194 -14.75 5.59 -6.39
C ASN A 194 -14.79 7.04 -6.85
N THR A 195 -14.94 7.98 -5.91
CA THR A 195 -15.11 9.41 -6.24
C THR A 195 -13.93 10.28 -5.82
N GLY A 196 -12.99 9.77 -5.03
CA GLY A 196 -11.93 10.58 -4.44
C GLY A 196 -12.44 11.58 -3.41
N ASP A 197 -13.61 11.33 -2.82
CA ASP A 197 -14.26 12.26 -1.89
C ASP A 197 -13.58 12.21 -0.51
N PHE A 198 -13.75 13.27 0.28
CA PHE A 198 -13.16 13.43 1.60
C PHE A 198 -14.23 13.60 2.66
N ASP A 199 -14.08 12.85 3.75
CA ASP A 199 -14.85 13.06 4.97
C ASP A 199 -14.44 14.36 5.66
N ASP A 200 -15.38 14.99 6.38
CA ASP A 200 -15.09 16.15 7.20
C ASP A 200 -14.39 15.72 8.50
N LEU A 201 -13.08 15.53 8.42
CA LEU A 201 -12.26 15.05 9.54
C LEU A 201 -12.31 15.99 10.75
N VAL A 202 -12.50 17.30 10.54
CA VAL A 202 -12.59 18.31 11.61
C VAL A 202 -13.91 18.18 12.36
N ASP A 203 -15.02 18.02 11.65
CA ASP A 203 -16.31 17.86 12.30
C ASP A 203 -16.48 16.48 12.94
N ILE A 204 -15.93 15.43 12.31
CA ILE A 204 -15.86 14.10 12.93
C ILE A 204 -15.02 14.15 14.20
N SER A 205 -13.83 14.78 14.20
CA SER A 205 -12.98 14.83 15.40
C SER A 205 -13.63 15.59 16.56
N ARG A 206 -14.45 16.62 16.28
CA ARG A 206 -15.23 17.34 17.30
C ARG A 206 -16.18 16.43 18.07
N LEU A 207 -16.67 15.34 17.46
CA LEU A 207 -17.52 14.36 18.15
C LEU A 207 -16.78 13.65 19.30
N LYS A 208 -15.44 13.64 19.31
CA LYS A 208 -14.65 13.08 20.44
C LYS A 208 -14.92 13.79 21.77
N LYS A 209 -15.45 15.03 21.74
CA LYS A 209 -15.88 15.75 22.95
C LYS A 209 -17.12 15.14 23.59
N LYS A 210 -17.92 14.40 22.82
CA LYS A 210 -19.19 13.77 23.25
C LYS A 210 -19.06 12.25 23.39
N HIS A 211 -18.29 11.61 22.49
CA HIS A 211 -18.18 10.17 22.35
C HIS A 211 -16.75 9.69 22.51
N LEU A 212 -16.58 8.53 23.13
CA LEU A 212 -15.28 7.87 23.20
C LEU A 212 -15.09 6.97 21.98
N PHE A 213 -14.27 7.39 21.02
CA PHE A 213 -13.93 6.56 19.86
C PHE A 213 -12.51 6.80 19.35
N TRP A 214 -11.98 5.77 18.71
CA TRP A 214 -10.76 5.83 17.91
C TRP A 214 -11.10 6.24 16.48
N LEU A 215 -10.49 7.33 15.99
CA LEU A 215 -10.61 7.83 14.64
C LEU A 215 -9.42 7.35 13.79
N HIS A 216 -9.70 6.37 12.93
CA HIS A 216 -8.78 5.95 11.87
C HIS A 216 -9.12 6.65 10.56
N VAL A 217 -8.11 7.18 9.85
CA VAL A 217 -8.28 7.76 8.51
C VAL A 217 -7.64 6.87 7.46
N ASP A 218 -8.44 6.37 6.52
CA ASP A 218 -7.98 5.73 5.30
C ASP A 218 -7.66 6.81 4.25
N GLY A 219 -6.39 7.17 4.17
CA GLY A 219 -5.84 8.13 3.23
C GLY A 219 -5.08 7.48 2.08
N THR A 220 -5.32 6.20 1.79
CA THR A 220 -4.60 5.41 0.77
C THR A 220 -4.47 6.12 -0.58
N PHE A 221 -5.48 6.91 -1.00
CA PHE A 221 -5.44 7.64 -2.27
C PHE A 221 -5.29 9.15 -2.12
N GLY A 222 -5.90 9.75 -1.09
CA GLY A 222 -6.00 11.21 -0.98
C GLY A 222 -5.10 11.86 0.05
N ALA A 223 -4.41 11.12 0.93
CA ALA A 223 -3.60 11.73 1.99
C ALA A 223 -2.53 12.68 1.43
N GLY A 224 -1.85 12.28 0.35
CA GLY A 224 -0.82 13.10 -0.29
C GLY A 224 -1.34 14.27 -1.15
N LEU A 225 -2.65 14.35 -1.39
CA LEU A 225 -3.25 15.32 -2.32
C LEU A 225 -3.74 16.60 -1.64
N ASP A 226 -4.09 16.56 -0.35
CA ASP A 226 -4.53 17.75 0.38
C ASP A 226 -3.81 17.91 1.72
N PRO A 227 -2.81 18.81 1.83
CA PRO A 227 -2.18 19.14 3.10
C PRO A 227 -3.13 19.85 4.09
N ARG A 228 -4.35 20.19 3.68
CA ARG A 228 -5.43 20.71 4.54
C ARG A 228 -6.34 19.62 5.10
N ALA A 229 -6.08 18.35 4.81
CA ALA A 229 -6.84 17.24 5.40
C ALA A 229 -6.78 17.17 6.95
N ARG A 230 -6.08 18.11 7.63
CA ARG A 230 -6.16 18.38 9.08
C ARG A 230 -6.27 17.09 9.89
N MET A 231 -5.26 16.23 9.72
CA MET A 231 -5.17 14.93 10.37
C MET A 231 -4.62 15.03 11.80
N ASP A 232 -4.48 16.25 12.33
CA ASP A 232 -3.90 16.57 13.64
C ASP A 232 -4.70 16.01 14.82
N GLU A 233 -6.01 15.80 14.64
CA GLU A 233 -6.89 15.20 15.65
C GLU A 233 -7.21 13.72 15.40
N THR A 234 -6.52 13.08 14.45
CA THR A 234 -6.70 11.65 14.10
C THR A 234 -5.80 10.76 14.96
N ASP A 235 -6.29 9.56 15.31
CA ASP A 235 -5.52 8.64 16.16
C ASP A 235 -4.62 7.72 15.32
N SER A 236 -5.01 7.42 14.08
CA SER A 236 -4.14 6.74 13.10
C SER A 236 -4.53 7.03 11.66
N VAL A 237 -3.55 6.96 10.76
CA VAL A 237 -3.72 7.18 9.30
C VAL A 237 -3.11 6.01 8.53
N CYS A 238 -3.83 5.49 7.53
CA CYS A 238 -3.27 4.62 6.50
C CYS A 238 -2.98 5.46 5.25
N ASN A 239 -1.81 5.27 4.63
CA ASN A 239 -1.46 5.96 3.39
C ASN A 239 -0.73 5.01 2.44
N ARG A 240 -0.96 5.18 1.13
CA ARG A 240 -0.15 4.57 0.08
C ARG A 240 0.79 5.63 -0.46
N LEU A 241 2.09 5.35 -0.43
CA LEU A 241 3.08 6.26 -1.00
C LEU A 241 2.82 6.45 -2.51
N PRO A 242 2.94 7.68 -3.04
CA PRO A 242 2.94 7.93 -4.48
C PRO A 242 4.19 7.35 -5.17
#